data_AF-A0AAD6N1B9-F1
#
_entry.id   AF-A0AAD6N1B9-F1
#
_cell.length_a   1.000
_cell.length_b   1.000
_cell.length_c   1.000
_cell.angle_alpha   90.00
_cell.angle_beta   90.00
_cell.angle_gamma   90.00
#
_symmetry.space_group_name_H-M   'P 1'
#
loop_
_entity.id
_entity.type
_entity.pdbx_description
1 polymer ?
#
loop_
_entity_poly.entity_id
_entity_poly.type
_entity_poly.pdbx_seq_one_letter_code
_entity_poly.pdbx_strand_id
1 'polypeptide(L)'
;MTERLVANICRRKDAVYMLNLLVNKGYDLTITDSVMESTAWNEFRDEGIAAIQYLEKLHPEPLPFTDSAFVAAIKNSEQGKEILPYLLQHLPVSLLTDRVFEEACRNAGALKLLLDRQQNNLPIGCMLRKLPWSRTSGDVLQVLLERNLVNVDESTVKTLAPNFYALDALLSWKPDAPITEKVLIAGTNDARSMRLLLEVQGSTVHITEAVLDAALQSSRDLSVLQVIQHRVESFKVTEKMFKAALKKQTKYSGSLLIDYLVEQSSESLLRDFLLGDTWQDEDLWSDIPRCSFLIGFSRKTVLRIDGSLSEGLAFDIKNDTAYLVSSLYGEHCLPSRALL
;
A
#
# COMPACT_ATOMS: atom_id res chain seq x y z
N MET A 1 -40.83 11.08 -14.64
CA MET A 1 -40.05 11.75 -13.56
C MET A 1 -38.56 11.64 -13.90
N THR A 2 -37.65 12.51 -13.42
CA THR A 2 -36.22 12.34 -13.78
C THR A 2 -35.64 11.09 -13.10
N GLU A 3 -34.84 10.30 -13.84
CA GLU A 3 -34.17 9.10 -13.31
C GLU A 3 -33.38 9.39 -12.02
N ARG A 4 -32.74 10.56 -11.94
CA ARG A 4 -31.93 10.98 -10.79
C ARG A 4 -32.74 11.09 -9.50
N LEU A 5 -33.99 11.54 -9.59
CA LEU A 5 -34.87 11.62 -8.42
C LEU A 5 -35.27 10.22 -7.96
N VAL A 6 -35.62 9.34 -8.90
CA VAL A 6 -35.98 7.93 -8.61
C VAL A 6 -34.79 7.19 -7.99
N ALA A 7 -33.59 7.36 -8.54
CA ALA A 7 -32.35 6.79 -8.01
C ALA A 7 -32.07 7.26 -6.58
N ASN A 8 -32.22 8.57 -6.30
CA ASN A 8 -32.05 9.11 -4.95
C ASN A 8 -33.08 8.53 -3.96
N ILE A 9 -34.33 8.34 -4.38
CA ILE A 9 -35.37 7.71 -3.57
C ILE A 9 -35.00 6.28 -3.23
N CYS A 10 -34.47 5.52 -4.20
CA CYS A 10 -34.07 4.13 -4.02
C CYS A 10 -32.96 3.91 -2.99
N ARG A 11 -32.25 4.96 -2.57
CA ARG A 11 -31.24 4.92 -1.49
C ARG A 11 -31.78 5.26 -0.10
N ARG A 12 -33.09 5.53 0.03
CA ARG A 12 -33.71 5.96 1.29
C ARG A 12 -34.27 4.77 2.06
N LYS A 13 -34.42 4.96 3.38
CA LYS A 13 -35.01 3.99 4.30
C LYS A 13 -36.46 3.61 3.96
N ASP A 14 -37.21 4.49 3.32
CA ASP A 14 -38.61 4.25 2.97
C ASP A 14 -38.77 4.21 1.44
N ALA A 15 -37.79 3.65 0.73
CA ALA A 15 -37.71 3.69 -0.73
C ALA A 15 -39.01 3.19 -1.37
N VAL A 16 -39.49 2.01 -0.95
CA VAL A 16 -40.72 1.40 -1.47
C VAL A 16 -41.94 2.28 -1.21
N TYR A 17 -42.06 2.85 0.00
CA TYR A 17 -43.16 3.74 0.35
C TYR A 17 -43.17 4.99 -0.52
N MET A 18 -42.01 5.62 -0.71
CA MET A 18 -41.86 6.81 -1.55
C MET A 18 -42.15 6.51 -3.02
N LEU A 19 -41.68 5.38 -3.56
CA LEU A 19 -41.98 4.95 -4.93
C LEU A 19 -43.49 4.69 -5.11
N ASN A 20 -44.12 4.02 -4.15
CA ASN A 20 -45.57 3.78 -4.16
C ASN A 20 -46.39 5.07 -4.10
N LEU A 21 -45.97 6.05 -3.29
CA LEU A 21 -46.62 7.36 -3.25
C LEU A 21 -46.57 8.05 -4.62
N LEU A 22 -45.43 7.99 -5.31
CA LEU A 22 -45.28 8.60 -6.64
C LEU A 22 -46.18 7.94 -7.68
N VAL A 23 -46.21 6.61 -7.72
CA VAL A 23 -47.06 5.85 -8.65
C VAL A 23 -48.54 6.13 -8.40
N ASN A 24 -48.98 6.14 -7.14
CA ASN A 24 -50.37 6.46 -6.78
C ASN A 24 -50.77 7.91 -7.10
N LYS A 25 -49.80 8.82 -7.22
CA LYS A 25 -50.01 10.19 -7.71
C LYS A 25 -49.98 10.32 -9.23
N GLY A 26 -49.84 9.20 -9.95
CA GLY A 26 -49.82 9.16 -11.42
C GLY A 26 -48.48 9.55 -12.04
N TYR A 27 -47.39 9.56 -11.26
CA TYR A 27 -46.06 9.82 -11.83
C TYR A 27 -45.49 8.54 -12.46
N ASP A 28 -45.09 8.67 -13.72
CA ASP A 28 -44.33 7.63 -14.41
C ASP A 28 -42.87 7.59 -13.94
N LEU A 29 -42.40 6.39 -13.60
CA LEU A 29 -41.08 6.12 -13.06
C LEU A 29 -40.14 5.69 -14.18
N THR A 30 -39.15 6.54 -14.48
CA THR A 30 -38.10 6.18 -15.43
C THR A 30 -37.09 5.27 -14.73
N ILE A 31 -37.20 3.95 -14.94
CA ILE A 31 -36.25 2.97 -14.44
C ILE A 31 -35.08 2.83 -15.40
N THR A 32 -33.88 3.06 -14.89
CA THR A 32 -32.62 2.91 -15.62
C THR A 32 -31.64 2.13 -14.77
N ASP A 33 -30.49 1.76 -15.34
CA ASP A 33 -29.41 1.11 -14.61
C ASP A 33 -28.99 1.91 -13.36
N SER A 34 -28.97 3.24 -13.42
CA SER A 34 -28.66 4.10 -12.28
C SER A 34 -29.65 3.96 -11.11
N VAL A 35 -30.92 3.69 -11.42
CA VAL A 35 -31.95 3.38 -10.42
C VAL A 35 -31.65 2.03 -9.79
N MET A 36 -31.31 1.01 -10.60
CA MET A 36 -30.97 -0.32 -10.10
C MET A 36 -29.69 -0.33 -9.27
N GLU A 37 -28.65 0.37 -9.69
CA GLU A 37 -27.42 0.60 -8.91
C GLU A 37 -27.77 1.21 -7.55
N SER A 38 -28.65 2.21 -7.52
CA SER A 38 -29.11 2.84 -6.28
C SER A 38 -29.88 1.90 -5.35
N THR A 39 -30.69 0.97 -5.89
CA THR A 39 -31.34 -0.05 -5.06
C THR A 39 -30.32 -1.02 -4.44
N ALA A 40 -29.29 -1.42 -5.20
CA ALA A 40 -28.21 -2.28 -4.70
C ALA A 40 -27.30 -1.55 -3.68
N TRP A 41 -27.20 -0.23 -3.78
CA TRP A 41 -26.52 0.61 -2.79
C TRP A 41 -27.37 0.91 -1.54
N ASN A 42 -28.63 0.49 -1.47
CA ASN A 42 -29.46 0.81 -0.31
C ASN A 42 -28.90 0.14 0.96
N GLU A 43 -28.52 0.96 1.94
CA GLU A 43 -27.86 0.55 3.18
C GLU A 43 -28.86 0.17 4.29
N PHE A 44 -30.17 0.36 4.06
CA PHE A 44 -31.21 0.03 5.02
C PHE A 44 -31.67 -1.42 4.87
N ARG A 45 -31.85 -2.08 6.01
CA ARG A 45 -32.24 -3.49 6.12
C ARG A 45 -33.42 -3.82 5.20
N ASP A 46 -33.23 -4.79 4.32
CA ASP A 46 -34.21 -5.36 3.37
C ASP A 46 -34.80 -4.36 2.34
N GLU A 47 -34.51 -3.06 2.46
CA GLU A 47 -35.09 -2.01 1.61
C GLU A 47 -34.60 -2.08 0.16
N GLY A 48 -33.32 -2.38 -0.06
CA GLY A 48 -32.77 -2.52 -1.42
C GLY A 48 -33.44 -3.64 -2.20
N ILE A 49 -33.60 -4.81 -1.58
CA ILE A 49 -34.28 -5.98 -2.17
C ILE A 49 -35.77 -5.69 -2.35
N ALA A 50 -36.43 -5.11 -1.35
CA ALA A 50 -37.83 -4.74 -1.42
C ALA A 50 -38.10 -3.72 -2.54
N ALA A 51 -37.20 -2.77 -2.75
CA ALA A 51 -37.26 -1.82 -3.87
C ALA A 51 -37.13 -2.53 -5.22
N ILE A 52 -36.17 -3.46 -5.38
CA ILE A 52 -36.05 -4.26 -6.62
C ILE A 52 -37.36 -5.01 -6.90
N GLN A 53 -37.88 -5.76 -5.91
CA GLN A 53 -39.11 -6.54 -6.05
C GLN A 53 -40.34 -5.66 -6.33
N TYR A 54 -40.38 -4.46 -5.77
CA TYR A 54 -41.45 -3.50 -6.04
C TYR A 54 -41.39 -3.01 -7.48
N LEU A 55 -40.19 -2.66 -7.97
CA LEU A 55 -39.98 -2.22 -9.36
C LEU A 55 -40.26 -3.35 -10.36
N GLU A 56 -39.90 -4.60 -10.05
CA GLU A 56 -40.25 -5.79 -10.86
C GLU A 56 -41.76 -5.98 -11.00
N LYS A 57 -42.55 -5.67 -9.96
CA LYS A 57 -44.01 -5.76 -10.02
C LYS A 57 -44.64 -4.67 -10.89
N LEU A 58 -44.01 -3.51 -10.98
CA LEU A 58 -44.50 -2.38 -11.75
C LEU A 58 -44.16 -2.47 -13.23
N HIS A 59 -43.03 -3.12 -13.56
CA HIS A 59 -42.52 -3.19 -14.92
C HIS A 59 -42.64 -4.61 -15.48
N PRO A 60 -43.45 -4.82 -16.54
CA PRO A 60 -43.61 -6.14 -17.15
C PRO A 60 -42.37 -6.63 -17.91
N GLU A 61 -41.47 -5.71 -18.27
CA GLU A 61 -40.19 -5.99 -18.92
C GLU A 61 -39.08 -6.22 -17.89
N PRO A 62 -38.03 -7.00 -18.23
CA PRO A 62 -36.87 -7.18 -17.36
C PRO A 62 -36.25 -5.83 -16.96
N LEU A 63 -35.93 -5.69 -15.67
CA LEU A 63 -35.30 -4.47 -15.17
C LEU A 63 -33.92 -4.25 -15.81
N PRO A 64 -33.53 -2.99 -16.11
CA PRO A 64 -32.33 -2.66 -16.86
C PRO A 64 -31.06 -2.74 -15.99
N PHE A 65 -30.73 -3.95 -15.53
CA PHE A 65 -29.52 -4.21 -14.77
C PHE A 65 -28.28 -4.28 -15.66
N THR A 66 -27.19 -3.66 -15.21
CA THR A 66 -25.83 -3.89 -15.70
C THR A 66 -24.93 -4.42 -14.57
N ASP A 67 -23.62 -4.50 -14.84
CA ASP A 67 -22.62 -4.87 -13.83
C ASP A 67 -22.53 -3.89 -12.65
N SER A 68 -23.07 -2.67 -12.81
CA SER A 68 -23.07 -1.61 -11.79
C SER A 68 -23.79 -2.04 -10.51
N ALA A 69 -24.88 -2.81 -10.62
CA ALA A 69 -25.62 -3.31 -9.46
C ALA A 69 -24.80 -4.30 -8.63
N PHE A 70 -24.04 -5.18 -9.27
CA PHE A 70 -23.11 -6.06 -8.56
C PHE A 70 -21.99 -5.26 -7.88
N VAL A 71 -21.40 -4.30 -8.59
CA VAL A 71 -20.36 -3.42 -8.02
C VAL A 71 -20.89 -2.63 -6.82
N ALA A 72 -22.13 -2.14 -6.90
CA ALA A 72 -22.81 -1.45 -5.81
C ALA A 72 -23.01 -2.37 -4.59
N ALA A 73 -23.55 -3.57 -4.81
CA ALA A 73 -23.75 -4.54 -3.74
C ALA A 73 -22.42 -4.95 -3.07
N ILE A 74 -21.35 -5.15 -3.84
CA ILE A 74 -20.01 -5.50 -3.31
C ILE A 74 -19.46 -4.42 -2.38
N LYS A 75 -19.72 -3.15 -2.69
CA LYS A 75 -19.25 -1.98 -1.93
C LYS A 75 -20.15 -1.60 -0.76
N ASN A 76 -21.37 -2.14 -0.70
CA ASN A 76 -22.33 -1.87 0.34
C ASN A 76 -21.96 -2.64 1.62
N SER A 77 -21.32 -1.97 2.58
CA SER A 77 -20.87 -2.58 3.84
C SER A 77 -22.01 -2.98 4.77
N GLU A 78 -23.20 -2.36 4.63
CA GLU A 78 -24.33 -2.58 5.52
C GLU A 78 -25.21 -3.76 5.05
N GLN A 79 -25.62 -3.77 3.79
CA GLN A 79 -26.58 -4.74 3.23
C GLN A 79 -26.03 -5.55 2.04
N GLY A 80 -24.80 -5.29 1.59
CA GLY A 80 -24.22 -5.98 0.44
C GLY A 80 -24.18 -7.49 0.58
N LYS A 81 -24.04 -8.00 1.81
CA LYS A 81 -24.07 -9.44 2.12
C LYS A 81 -25.41 -10.13 1.86
N GLU A 82 -26.52 -9.39 1.88
CA GLU A 82 -27.86 -9.91 1.57
C GLU A 82 -28.23 -9.61 0.11
N ILE A 83 -27.89 -8.40 -0.36
CA ILE A 83 -28.20 -7.94 -1.73
C ILE A 83 -27.42 -8.76 -2.77
N LEU A 84 -26.11 -9.00 -2.56
CA LEU A 84 -25.29 -9.70 -3.54
C LEU A 84 -25.79 -11.15 -3.82
N PRO A 85 -26.10 -11.99 -2.82
CA PRO A 85 -26.76 -13.28 -3.05
C PRO A 85 -28.06 -13.17 -3.84
N TYR A 86 -28.91 -12.19 -3.53
CA TYR A 86 -30.15 -11.96 -4.26
C TYR A 86 -29.87 -11.68 -5.74
N LEU A 87 -28.97 -10.75 -6.05
CA LEU A 87 -28.59 -10.44 -7.43
C LEU A 87 -28.00 -11.66 -8.16
N LEU A 88 -27.17 -12.47 -7.49
CA LEU A 88 -26.59 -13.69 -8.08
C LEU A 88 -27.62 -14.77 -8.41
N GLN A 89 -28.69 -14.86 -7.61
CA GLN A 89 -29.78 -15.80 -7.82
C GLN A 89 -30.69 -15.37 -8.98
N HIS A 90 -30.93 -14.08 -9.12
CA HIS A 90 -31.96 -13.54 -10.02
C HIS A 90 -31.42 -12.97 -11.34
N LEU A 91 -30.13 -12.63 -11.43
CA LEU A 91 -29.52 -12.04 -12.63
C LEU A 91 -28.61 -13.01 -13.40
N PRO A 92 -28.46 -12.82 -14.72
CA PRO A 92 -27.64 -13.71 -15.53
C PRO A 92 -26.14 -13.52 -15.27
N VAL A 93 -25.40 -14.62 -15.42
CA VAL A 93 -23.93 -14.67 -15.25
C VAL A 93 -23.19 -13.74 -16.21
N SER A 94 -23.77 -13.39 -17.36
CA SER A 94 -23.19 -12.45 -18.33
C SER A 94 -22.94 -11.04 -17.78
N LEU A 95 -23.58 -10.67 -16.67
CA LEU A 95 -23.34 -9.39 -15.98
C LEU A 95 -22.17 -9.43 -15.00
N LEU A 96 -21.58 -10.61 -14.75
CA LEU A 96 -20.37 -10.76 -13.94
C LEU A 96 -19.13 -10.46 -14.79
N THR A 97 -18.90 -9.18 -15.05
CA THR A 97 -17.77 -8.69 -15.83
C THR A 97 -16.47 -8.75 -15.04
N ASP A 98 -15.34 -8.56 -15.71
CA ASP A 98 -14.02 -8.47 -15.06
C ASP A 98 -14.00 -7.41 -13.94
N ARG A 99 -14.70 -6.29 -14.18
CA ARG A 99 -14.85 -5.20 -13.21
C ARG A 99 -15.49 -5.69 -11.89
N VAL A 100 -16.47 -6.58 -11.96
CA VAL A 100 -17.15 -7.13 -10.77
C VAL A 100 -16.17 -7.95 -9.93
N PHE A 101 -15.40 -8.85 -10.55
CA PHE A 101 -14.38 -9.64 -9.85
C PHE A 101 -13.24 -8.79 -9.29
N GLU A 102 -12.80 -7.79 -10.05
CA GLU A 102 -11.78 -6.86 -9.60
C GLU A 102 -12.22 -6.03 -8.39
N GLU A 103 -13.46 -5.57 -8.33
CA GLU A 103 -13.98 -4.83 -7.17
C GLU A 103 -14.18 -5.74 -5.95
N ALA A 104 -14.53 -7.02 -6.18
CA ALA A 104 -14.62 -8.02 -5.13
C ALA A 104 -13.27 -8.34 -4.47
N CYS A 105 -12.13 -7.97 -5.08
CA CYS A 105 -10.80 -8.13 -4.46
C CYS A 105 -10.58 -7.30 -3.18
N ARG A 106 -11.57 -6.48 -2.78
CA ARG A 106 -11.59 -5.77 -1.50
C ARG A 106 -12.48 -6.44 -0.44
N ASN A 107 -13.24 -7.47 -0.84
CA ASN A 107 -14.24 -8.15 -0.01
C ASN A 107 -14.20 -9.66 -0.29
N ALA A 108 -13.46 -10.42 0.53
CA ALA A 108 -13.27 -11.86 0.35
C ALA A 108 -14.60 -12.65 0.37
N GLY A 109 -15.58 -12.23 1.18
CA GLY A 109 -16.90 -12.85 1.24
C GLY A 109 -17.67 -12.67 -0.07
N ALA A 110 -17.67 -11.46 -0.61
CA ALA A 110 -18.26 -11.20 -1.93
C ALA A 110 -17.55 -11.98 -3.04
N LEU A 111 -16.21 -11.99 -3.03
CA LEU A 111 -15.45 -12.75 -4.03
C LEU A 111 -15.79 -14.25 -3.99
N LYS A 112 -15.90 -14.82 -2.80
CA LYS A 112 -16.29 -16.23 -2.62
C LYS A 112 -17.62 -16.53 -3.31
N LEU A 113 -18.64 -15.69 -3.08
CA LEU A 113 -19.96 -15.84 -3.69
C LEU A 113 -19.92 -15.74 -5.23
N LEU A 114 -19.12 -14.82 -5.78
CA LEU A 114 -18.95 -14.68 -7.22
C LEU A 114 -18.28 -15.92 -7.84
N LEU A 115 -17.23 -16.44 -7.20
CA LEU A 115 -16.51 -17.63 -7.67
C LEU A 115 -17.34 -18.91 -7.55
N ASP A 116 -18.26 -18.99 -6.58
CA ASP A 116 -19.23 -20.08 -6.50
C ASP A 116 -20.22 -20.05 -7.67
N ARG A 117 -20.45 -18.87 -8.27
CA ARG A 117 -21.34 -18.69 -9.42
C ARG A 117 -20.64 -18.86 -10.77
N GLN A 118 -19.41 -18.37 -10.91
CA GLN A 118 -18.63 -18.44 -12.16
C GLN A 118 -17.14 -18.64 -11.88
N GLN A 119 -16.57 -19.67 -12.51
CA GLN A 119 -15.14 -20.00 -12.40
C GLN A 119 -14.37 -19.88 -13.72
N ASN A 120 -15.06 -19.69 -14.85
CA ASN A 120 -14.46 -19.63 -16.17
C ASN A 120 -14.17 -18.18 -16.59
N ASN A 121 -13.09 -17.98 -17.34
CA ASN A 121 -12.66 -16.69 -17.91
C ASN A 121 -12.49 -15.59 -16.86
N LEU A 122 -11.89 -15.93 -15.71
CA LEU A 122 -11.65 -14.98 -14.62
C LEU A 122 -10.44 -14.07 -14.90
N PRO A 123 -10.51 -12.77 -14.56
CA PRO A 123 -9.40 -11.83 -14.75
C PRO A 123 -8.33 -11.95 -13.64
N ILE A 124 -7.83 -13.16 -13.38
CA ILE A 124 -6.92 -13.46 -12.24
C ILE A 124 -5.71 -12.52 -12.21
N GLY A 125 -5.12 -12.24 -13.38
CA GLY A 125 -3.99 -11.31 -13.47
C GLY A 125 -4.34 -9.88 -12.99
N CYS A 126 -5.52 -9.37 -13.32
CA CYS A 126 -5.99 -8.06 -12.84
C CYS A 126 -6.28 -8.09 -11.33
N MET A 127 -6.89 -9.16 -10.86
CA MET A 127 -7.21 -9.36 -9.45
C MET A 127 -5.94 -9.35 -8.58
N LEU A 128 -4.93 -10.12 -8.96
CA LEU A 128 -3.65 -10.18 -8.25
C LEU A 128 -2.96 -8.82 -8.17
N ARG A 129 -3.02 -8.00 -9.23
CA ARG A 129 -2.44 -6.64 -9.23
C ARG A 129 -3.13 -5.67 -8.29
N LYS A 130 -4.37 -5.93 -7.84
CA LYS A 130 -5.07 -5.09 -6.86
C LYS A 130 -4.72 -5.44 -5.41
N LEU A 131 -4.28 -6.66 -5.14
CA LEU A 131 -4.02 -7.14 -3.79
C LEU A 131 -2.93 -6.36 -3.03
N PRO A 132 -1.83 -5.89 -3.67
CA PRO A 132 -0.78 -5.18 -2.95
C PRO A 132 -1.25 -3.94 -2.18
N TRP A 133 -2.36 -3.33 -2.61
CA TRP A 133 -2.92 -2.12 -2.01
C TRP A 133 -4.14 -2.37 -1.12
N SER A 134 -4.46 -3.64 -0.84
CA SER A 134 -5.60 -4.04 -0.01
C SER A 134 -5.16 -4.49 1.37
N ARG A 135 -5.98 -4.17 2.39
CA ARG A 135 -5.82 -4.70 3.76
C ARG A 135 -6.38 -6.11 3.92
N THR A 136 -7.31 -6.51 3.05
CA THR A 136 -7.95 -7.84 3.01
C THR A 136 -7.28 -8.77 1.99
N SER A 137 -6.06 -8.42 1.56
CA SER A 137 -5.33 -9.12 0.51
C SER A 137 -5.02 -10.58 0.86
N GLY A 138 -4.71 -10.88 2.12
CA GLY A 138 -4.48 -12.24 2.60
C GLY A 138 -5.72 -13.13 2.44
N ASP A 139 -6.87 -12.68 2.98
CA ASP A 139 -8.14 -13.43 2.89
C ASP A 139 -8.58 -13.65 1.44
N VAL A 140 -8.44 -12.61 0.60
CA VAL A 140 -8.78 -12.68 -0.83
C VAL A 140 -7.85 -13.64 -1.56
N LEU A 141 -6.55 -13.58 -1.29
CA LEU A 141 -5.60 -14.50 -1.91
C LEU A 141 -5.86 -15.94 -1.47
N GLN A 142 -6.19 -16.17 -0.21
CA GLN A 142 -6.55 -17.49 0.30
C GLN A 142 -7.75 -18.07 -0.48
N VAL A 143 -8.80 -17.28 -0.69
CA VAL A 143 -9.98 -17.70 -1.49
C VAL A 143 -9.59 -18.11 -2.93
N LEU A 144 -8.61 -17.42 -3.53
CA LEU A 144 -8.11 -17.73 -4.87
C LEU A 144 -7.22 -18.98 -4.89
N LEU A 145 -6.36 -19.15 -3.89
CA LEU A 145 -5.46 -20.29 -3.74
C LEU A 145 -6.23 -21.59 -3.46
N GLU A 146 -7.23 -21.55 -2.56
CA GLU A 146 -8.10 -22.68 -2.23
C GLU A 146 -8.87 -23.23 -3.45
N ARG A 147 -9.10 -22.38 -4.46
CA ARG A 147 -9.75 -22.75 -5.72
C ARG A 147 -8.77 -23.10 -6.85
N ASN A 148 -7.48 -23.18 -6.56
CA ASN A 148 -6.42 -23.44 -7.55
C ASN A 148 -6.44 -22.45 -8.74
N LEU A 149 -6.84 -21.19 -8.50
CA LEU A 149 -6.96 -20.17 -9.56
C LEU A 149 -5.64 -19.42 -9.82
N VAL A 150 -4.67 -19.55 -8.91
CA VAL A 150 -3.40 -18.82 -8.94
C VAL A 150 -2.25 -19.81 -9.09
N ASN A 151 -1.45 -19.63 -10.14
CA ASN A 151 -0.18 -20.33 -10.27
C ASN A 151 0.90 -19.59 -9.48
N VAL A 152 1.45 -20.21 -8.43
CA VAL A 152 2.48 -19.59 -7.60
C VAL A 152 3.86 -19.75 -8.24
N ASP A 153 4.21 -18.76 -9.06
CA ASP A 153 5.49 -18.56 -9.74
C ASP A 153 6.20 -17.27 -9.27
N GLU A 154 7.41 -17.00 -9.78
CA GLU A 154 8.19 -15.80 -9.41
C GLU A 154 7.42 -14.51 -9.69
N SER A 155 6.67 -14.43 -10.80
CA SER A 155 5.90 -13.25 -11.17
C SER A 155 4.80 -12.95 -10.16
N THR A 156 4.12 -13.99 -9.68
CA THR A 156 3.07 -13.91 -8.67
C THR A 156 3.63 -13.49 -7.32
N VAL A 157 4.71 -14.13 -6.87
CA VAL A 157 5.40 -13.76 -5.63
C VAL A 157 5.87 -12.30 -5.69
N LYS A 158 6.51 -11.90 -6.79
CA LYS A 158 6.97 -10.52 -7.00
C LYS A 158 5.82 -9.51 -6.95
N THR A 159 4.68 -9.82 -7.56
CA THR A 159 3.50 -8.95 -7.59
C THR A 159 2.97 -8.71 -6.18
N LEU A 160 2.99 -9.73 -5.32
CA LEU A 160 2.39 -9.70 -3.99
C LEU A 160 3.38 -9.31 -2.88
N ALA A 161 4.69 -9.41 -3.12
CA ALA A 161 5.76 -9.06 -2.19
C ALA A 161 5.62 -7.67 -1.53
N PRO A 162 5.09 -6.61 -2.19
CA PRO A 162 4.90 -5.31 -1.54
C PRO A 162 3.88 -5.29 -0.38
N ASN A 163 3.15 -6.37 -0.12
CA ASN A 163 2.10 -6.44 0.90
C ASN A 163 2.28 -7.66 1.79
N PHE A 164 2.55 -7.43 3.08
CA PHE A 164 2.82 -8.50 4.03
C PHE A 164 1.71 -9.55 4.09
N TYR A 165 0.43 -9.15 4.16
CA TYR A 165 -0.66 -10.13 4.32
C TYR A 165 -0.84 -11.02 3.09
N ALA A 166 -0.64 -10.46 1.89
CA ALA A 166 -0.67 -11.25 0.65
C ALA A 166 0.51 -12.22 0.58
N LEU A 167 1.71 -11.73 0.90
CA LEU A 167 2.92 -12.52 0.86
C LEU A 167 2.91 -13.64 1.92
N ASP A 168 2.43 -13.36 3.12
CA ASP A 168 2.28 -14.31 4.23
C ASP A 168 1.31 -15.43 3.87
N ALA A 169 0.14 -15.09 3.32
CA ALA A 169 -0.81 -16.09 2.83
C ALA A 169 -0.21 -16.96 1.70
N LEU A 170 0.54 -16.36 0.77
CA LEU A 170 1.19 -17.07 -0.33
C LEU A 170 2.26 -18.04 0.17
N LEU A 171 3.15 -17.59 1.05
CA LEU A 171 4.27 -18.39 1.54
C LEU A 171 3.81 -19.45 2.56
N SER A 172 2.72 -19.18 3.28
CA SER A 172 2.04 -20.20 4.11
C SER A 172 1.43 -21.31 3.26
N TRP A 173 0.91 -20.99 2.08
CA TRP A 173 0.37 -21.97 1.14
C TRP A 173 1.46 -22.73 0.38
N LYS A 174 2.50 -22.03 -0.06
CA LYS A 174 3.62 -22.57 -0.83
C LYS A 174 4.96 -22.07 -0.28
N PRO A 175 5.53 -22.74 0.74
CA PRO A 175 6.79 -22.32 1.37
C PRO A 175 8.01 -22.39 0.44
N ASP A 176 7.96 -23.22 -0.61
CA ASP A 176 8.99 -23.40 -1.63
C ASP A 176 8.86 -22.41 -2.81
N ALA A 177 8.03 -21.37 -2.68
CA ALA A 177 7.87 -20.37 -3.73
C ALA A 177 9.21 -19.69 -4.08
N PRO A 178 9.46 -19.38 -5.36
CA PRO A 178 10.73 -18.84 -5.79
C PRO A 178 10.94 -17.41 -5.27
N ILE A 179 11.92 -17.24 -4.39
CA ILE A 179 12.37 -15.93 -3.91
C ILE A 179 13.66 -15.58 -4.65
N THR A 180 13.55 -14.63 -5.59
CA THR A 180 14.67 -14.12 -6.38
C THR A 180 15.03 -12.69 -5.94
N GLU A 181 16.13 -12.16 -6.47
CA GLU A 181 16.49 -10.73 -6.29
C GLU A 181 15.34 -9.79 -6.66
N LYS A 182 14.58 -10.09 -7.72
CA LYS A 182 13.43 -9.28 -8.14
C LYS A 182 12.30 -9.28 -7.11
N VAL A 183 12.09 -10.41 -6.43
CA VAL A 183 11.12 -10.54 -5.34
C VAL A 183 11.58 -9.71 -4.14
N LEU A 184 12.86 -9.80 -3.77
CA LEU A 184 13.45 -9.00 -2.69
C LEU A 184 13.30 -7.50 -2.96
N ILE A 185 13.63 -7.05 -4.18
CA ILE A 185 13.44 -5.66 -4.62
C ILE A 185 11.97 -5.22 -4.50
N ALA A 186 11.00 -6.07 -4.87
CA ALA A 186 9.59 -5.73 -4.73
C ALA A 186 9.14 -5.65 -3.26
N GLY A 187 9.69 -6.53 -2.42
CA GLY A 187 9.42 -6.59 -0.98
C GLY A 187 9.95 -5.40 -0.17
N THR A 188 10.83 -4.56 -0.74
CA THR A 188 11.38 -3.39 -0.03
C THR A 188 10.33 -2.32 0.29
N ASN A 189 9.08 -2.45 -0.19
CA ASN A 189 7.99 -1.52 0.13
C ASN A 189 7.32 -1.78 1.49
N ASP A 190 7.54 -2.94 2.11
CA ASP A 190 6.99 -3.28 3.44
C ASP A 190 8.07 -4.04 4.24
N ALA A 191 8.52 -3.46 5.36
CA ALA A 191 9.55 -4.08 6.20
C ALA A 191 9.15 -5.45 6.76
N ARG A 192 7.84 -5.69 6.95
CA ARG A 192 7.34 -7.01 7.36
C ARG A 192 7.44 -8.02 6.23
N SER A 193 7.14 -7.61 4.99
CA SER A 193 7.39 -8.44 3.82
C SER A 193 8.86 -8.77 3.67
N MET A 194 9.74 -7.77 3.77
CA MET A 194 11.18 -7.99 3.70
C MET A 194 11.64 -8.98 4.76
N ARG A 195 11.17 -8.86 6.00
CA ARG A 195 11.50 -9.78 7.10
C ARG A 195 11.10 -11.22 6.76
N LEU A 196 9.88 -11.40 6.28
CA LEU A 196 9.35 -12.72 5.92
C LEU A 196 10.15 -13.38 4.78
N LEU A 197 10.51 -12.61 3.74
CA LEU A 197 11.34 -13.11 2.63
C LEU A 197 12.71 -13.59 3.11
N LEU A 198 13.33 -12.84 4.04
CA LEU A 198 14.62 -13.20 4.63
C LEU A 198 14.52 -14.41 5.56
N GLU A 199 13.40 -14.57 6.26
CA GLU A 199 13.14 -15.72 7.14
C GLU A 199 13.01 -17.02 6.35
N VAL A 200 12.25 -17.00 5.26
CA VAL A 200 11.99 -18.20 4.44
C VAL A 200 13.25 -18.69 3.72
N GLN A 201 14.10 -17.78 3.24
CA GLN A 201 15.35 -18.16 2.57
C GLN A 201 16.51 -18.52 3.51
N GLY A 202 16.38 -18.27 4.82
CA GLY A 202 17.42 -18.58 5.80
C GLY A 202 18.77 -17.91 5.51
N SER A 203 19.87 -18.63 5.71
CA SER A 203 21.25 -18.13 5.58
C SER A 203 21.75 -17.95 4.14
N THR A 204 20.93 -18.30 3.13
CA THR A 204 21.29 -18.28 1.71
C THR A 204 21.01 -16.97 0.98
N VAL A 205 20.47 -15.95 1.66
CA VAL A 205 20.12 -14.68 1.00
C VAL A 205 21.37 -13.85 0.73
N HIS A 206 21.77 -13.78 -0.54
CA HIS A 206 22.71 -12.77 -1.00
C HIS A 206 21.96 -11.45 -1.24
N ILE A 207 22.06 -10.51 -0.30
CA ILE A 207 21.60 -9.13 -0.50
C ILE A 207 22.59 -8.43 -1.42
N THR A 208 22.13 -8.14 -2.63
CA THR A 208 22.90 -7.43 -3.65
C THR A 208 22.83 -5.92 -3.45
N GLU A 209 23.72 -5.19 -4.12
CA GLU A 209 23.65 -3.72 -4.18
C GLU A 209 22.32 -3.25 -4.75
N ALA A 210 21.70 -3.98 -5.69
CA ALA A 210 20.40 -3.61 -6.26
C ALA A 210 19.25 -3.70 -5.25
N VAL A 211 19.22 -4.73 -4.39
CA VAL A 211 18.22 -4.85 -3.31
C VAL A 211 18.39 -3.72 -2.30
N LEU A 212 19.64 -3.42 -1.96
CA LEU A 212 19.96 -2.38 -0.99
C LEU A 212 19.67 -0.97 -1.55
N ASP A 213 20.02 -0.70 -2.81
CA ASP A 213 19.62 0.50 -3.56
C ASP A 213 18.08 0.65 -3.53
N ALA A 214 17.35 -0.42 -3.82
CA ALA A 214 15.89 -0.40 -3.79
C ALA A 214 15.34 -0.10 -2.38
N ALA A 215 15.94 -0.63 -1.32
CA ALA A 215 15.54 -0.34 0.07
C ALA A 215 15.79 1.13 0.47
N LEU A 216 16.90 1.72 0.00
CA LEU A 216 17.17 3.15 0.18
C LEU A 216 16.14 4.02 -0.59
N GLN A 217 15.66 3.54 -1.73
CA GLN A 217 14.69 4.26 -2.56
C GLN A 217 13.23 4.03 -2.15
N SER A 218 12.88 2.90 -1.55
CA SER A 218 11.51 2.63 -1.07
C SER A 218 11.23 3.16 0.34
N SER A 219 12.29 3.31 1.15
CA SER A 219 12.19 3.73 2.55
C SER A 219 11.51 5.09 2.71
N ARG A 220 10.32 5.09 3.34
CA ARG A 220 9.80 6.29 4.03
C ARG A 220 10.49 6.47 5.39
N ASP A 221 10.97 5.37 5.96
CA ASP A 221 11.68 5.24 7.22
C ASP A 221 12.78 4.15 7.10
N LEU A 222 13.61 3.99 8.15
CA LEU A 222 14.74 3.06 8.15
C LEU A 222 14.37 1.58 8.35
N SER A 223 13.08 1.23 8.48
CA SER A 223 12.66 -0.11 8.93
C SER A 223 13.14 -1.24 8.03
N VAL A 224 13.09 -1.07 6.71
CA VAL A 224 13.54 -2.09 5.73
C VAL A 224 15.05 -2.29 5.81
N LEU A 225 15.82 -1.21 5.94
CA LEU A 225 17.28 -1.27 6.08
C LEU A 225 17.69 -1.93 7.39
N GLN A 226 16.99 -1.62 8.49
CA GLN A 226 17.19 -2.29 9.77
C GLN A 226 16.92 -3.78 9.66
N VAL A 227 15.84 -4.20 8.99
CA VAL A 227 15.53 -5.63 8.78
C VAL A 227 16.65 -6.33 8.00
N ILE A 228 17.19 -5.69 6.96
CA ILE A 228 18.33 -6.21 6.20
C ILE A 228 19.57 -6.34 7.09
N GLN A 229 19.89 -5.31 7.88
CA GLN A 229 21.08 -5.28 8.74
C GLN A 229 21.06 -6.35 9.83
N HIS A 230 19.90 -6.67 10.41
CA HIS A 230 19.80 -7.75 11.40
C HIS A 230 20.11 -9.14 10.81
N ARG A 231 20.10 -9.27 9.49
CA ARG A 231 20.33 -10.54 8.78
C ARG A 231 21.66 -10.60 8.03
N VAL A 232 22.30 -9.46 7.76
CA VAL A 232 23.56 -9.37 7.02
C VAL A 232 24.63 -8.80 7.94
N GLU A 233 25.71 -9.54 8.18
CA GLU A 233 26.81 -9.14 9.09
C GLU A 233 27.41 -7.77 8.76
N SER A 234 27.52 -7.44 7.47
CA SER A 234 27.75 -6.07 6.99
C SER A 234 27.44 -5.99 5.49
N PHE A 235 26.81 -4.91 5.06
CA PHE A 235 26.75 -4.54 3.64
C PHE A 235 27.63 -3.31 3.40
N LYS A 236 28.26 -3.24 2.23
CA LYS A 236 29.11 -2.11 1.87
C LYS A 236 28.25 -1.00 1.28
N VAL A 237 28.14 0.13 1.97
CA VAL A 237 27.60 1.36 1.38
C VAL A 237 28.55 1.82 0.28
N THR A 238 28.05 2.01 -0.94
CA THR A 238 28.83 2.58 -2.06
C THR A 238 28.54 4.07 -2.23
N GLU A 239 29.45 4.78 -2.90
CA GLU A 239 29.28 6.21 -3.20
C GLU A 239 27.97 6.50 -3.94
N LYS A 240 27.58 5.62 -4.86
CA LYS A 240 26.34 5.71 -5.63
C LYS A 240 25.11 5.69 -4.72
N MET A 241 25.10 4.78 -3.74
CA MET A 241 24.00 4.64 -2.78
C MET A 241 23.83 5.90 -1.93
N PHE A 242 24.97 6.43 -1.48
CA PHE A 242 25.02 7.62 -0.64
C PHE A 242 24.52 8.87 -1.40
N LYS A 243 24.99 9.07 -2.63
CA LYS A 243 24.49 10.14 -3.53
C LYS A 243 22.99 9.99 -3.80
N ALA A 244 22.50 8.77 -4.00
CA ALA A 244 21.08 8.52 -4.25
C ALA A 244 20.21 8.83 -3.02
N ALA A 245 20.69 8.55 -1.80
CA ALA A 245 20.03 8.92 -0.57
C ALA A 245 19.97 10.45 -0.37
N LEU A 246 21.06 11.15 -0.70
CA LEU A 246 21.10 12.63 -0.66
C LEU A 246 20.12 13.27 -1.64
N LYS A 247 19.92 12.71 -2.85
CA LYS A 247 18.96 13.28 -3.82
C LYS A 247 17.49 13.11 -3.46
N LYS A 248 17.15 12.10 -2.65
CA LYS A 248 15.77 11.74 -2.29
C LYS A 248 15.16 12.65 -1.21
N GLN A 249 15.88 13.67 -0.76
CA GLN A 249 15.55 14.51 0.39
C GLN A 249 14.05 14.86 0.48
N THR A 250 13.42 14.35 1.54
CA THR A 250 12.18 14.93 2.06
C THR A 250 12.52 15.70 3.34
N LYS A 251 11.74 16.74 3.62
CA LYS A 251 12.01 17.79 4.63
C LYS A 251 12.29 17.29 6.07
N TYR A 252 12.04 16.01 6.38
CA TYR A 252 12.18 15.44 7.73
C TYR A 252 12.78 14.01 7.80
N SER A 253 12.80 13.23 6.71
CA SER A 253 13.32 11.83 6.73
C SER A 253 14.77 11.69 6.25
N GLY A 254 15.34 12.75 5.66
CA GLY A 254 16.68 12.72 5.07
C GLY A 254 17.81 12.60 6.09
N SER A 255 17.71 13.29 7.23
CA SER A 255 18.78 13.30 8.26
C SER A 255 19.04 11.92 8.84
N LEU A 256 17.99 11.20 9.25
CA LEU A 256 18.09 9.84 9.80
C LEU A 256 18.73 8.85 8.82
N LEU A 257 18.43 8.99 7.52
CA LEU A 257 19.03 8.15 6.49
C LEU A 257 20.51 8.45 6.29
N ILE A 258 20.90 9.72 6.31
CA ILE A 258 22.31 10.11 6.21
C ILE A 258 23.09 9.69 7.45
N ASP A 259 22.56 9.91 8.65
CA ASP A 259 23.16 9.45 9.90
C ASP A 259 23.42 7.94 9.87
N TYR A 260 22.40 7.16 9.48
CA TYR A 260 22.50 5.71 9.33
C TYR A 260 23.57 5.31 8.30
N LEU A 261 23.58 5.93 7.12
CA LEU A 261 24.56 5.62 6.08
C LEU A 261 25.99 5.96 6.52
N VAL A 262 26.19 7.05 7.27
CA VAL A 262 27.49 7.40 7.84
C VAL A 262 27.96 6.34 8.83
N GLU A 263 27.06 5.86 9.70
CA GLU A 263 27.34 4.76 10.63
C GLU A 263 27.70 3.45 9.92
N GLN A 264 27.16 3.19 8.73
CA GLN A 264 27.46 1.97 7.95
C GLN A 264 28.63 2.13 6.95
N SER A 265 29.06 3.36 6.64
CA SER A 265 30.12 3.62 5.63
C SER A 265 31.54 3.45 6.17
N SER A 266 32.50 3.00 5.37
CA SER A 266 33.92 3.04 5.80
C SER A 266 34.44 4.47 6.00
N GLU A 267 35.37 4.69 6.92
CA GLU A 267 35.99 6.01 7.10
C GLU A 267 36.65 6.55 5.82
N SER A 268 37.24 5.68 5.00
CA SER A 268 37.85 6.06 3.72
C SER A 268 36.81 6.65 2.77
N LEU A 269 35.66 5.99 2.60
CA LEU A 269 34.55 6.49 1.77
C LEU A 269 34.08 7.86 2.25
N LEU A 270 33.91 8.05 3.56
CA LEU A 270 33.45 9.32 4.10
C LEU A 270 34.46 10.46 3.90
N ARG A 271 35.76 10.16 3.98
CA ARG A 271 36.83 11.11 3.66
C ARG A 271 36.81 11.48 2.19
N ASP A 272 36.62 10.52 1.30
CA ASP A 272 36.52 10.76 -0.14
C ASP A 272 35.30 11.64 -0.47
N PHE A 273 34.19 11.47 0.25
CA PHE A 273 33.03 12.37 0.13
C PHE A 273 33.34 13.81 0.52
N LEU A 274 34.02 14.02 1.65
CA LEU A 274 34.37 15.36 2.16
C LEU A 274 35.42 16.07 1.31
N LEU A 275 36.40 15.33 0.80
CA LEU A 275 37.52 15.88 0.04
C LEU A 275 37.25 15.94 -1.46
N GLY A 276 36.21 15.26 -1.94
CA GLY A 276 35.84 15.21 -3.35
C GLY A 276 34.78 16.24 -3.75
N ASP A 277 34.51 16.29 -5.05
CA ASP A 277 33.56 17.21 -5.67
C ASP A 277 32.14 17.07 -5.11
N THR A 278 31.82 15.91 -4.54
CA THR A 278 30.51 15.61 -3.98
C THR A 278 30.13 16.50 -2.80
N TRP A 279 31.09 16.93 -1.97
CA TRP A 279 30.82 17.87 -0.86
C TRP A 279 30.49 19.28 -1.36
N GLN A 280 31.14 19.67 -2.46
CA GLN A 280 31.01 20.98 -3.09
C GLN A 280 29.76 21.10 -3.99
N ASP A 281 29.08 19.99 -4.27
CA ASP A 281 27.86 19.96 -5.06
C ASP A 281 26.66 20.52 -4.28
N GLU A 282 26.39 21.82 -4.45
CA GLU A 282 25.27 22.51 -3.79
C GLU A 282 23.89 21.97 -4.20
N ASP A 283 23.77 21.34 -5.36
CA ASP A 283 22.50 20.74 -5.81
C ASP A 283 22.22 19.41 -5.08
N LEU A 284 23.25 18.77 -4.54
CA LEU A 284 23.15 17.49 -3.84
C LEU A 284 22.79 17.65 -2.37
N TRP A 285 23.17 18.77 -1.75
CA TRP A 285 23.13 18.96 -0.31
C TRP A 285 22.13 20.05 0.09
N SER A 286 21.36 19.77 1.15
CA SER A 286 20.74 20.82 1.95
C SER A 286 21.39 20.91 3.33
N ASP A 287 21.13 22.02 4.05
CA ASP A 287 21.76 22.30 5.34
C ASP A 287 21.62 21.16 6.35
N ILE A 288 20.42 20.55 6.45
CA ILE A 288 20.12 19.51 7.44
C ILE A 288 20.93 18.22 7.19
N PRO A 289 20.93 17.62 5.98
CA PRO A 289 21.82 16.52 5.61
C PRO A 289 23.31 16.84 5.77
N ARG A 290 23.78 18.05 5.42
CA ARG A 290 25.19 18.46 5.62
C ARG A 290 25.58 18.41 7.09
N CYS A 291 24.74 18.99 7.96
CA CYS A 291 24.94 18.93 9.40
C CYS A 291 24.94 17.48 9.93
N SER A 292 23.97 16.68 9.49
CA SER A 292 23.85 15.25 9.89
C SER A 292 25.10 14.47 9.49
N PHE A 293 25.57 14.66 8.25
CA PHE A 293 26.80 14.06 7.74
C PHE A 293 28.02 14.43 8.59
N LEU A 294 28.24 15.72 8.85
CA LEU A 294 29.39 16.19 9.62
C LEU A 294 29.35 15.65 11.06
N ILE A 295 28.19 15.68 11.71
CA ILE A 295 28.00 15.12 13.05
C ILE A 295 28.35 13.63 13.06
N GLY A 296 27.77 12.84 12.14
CA GLY A 296 28.08 11.42 12.02
C GLY A 296 29.57 11.16 11.72
N PHE A 297 30.17 11.97 10.84
CA PHE A 297 31.58 11.87 10.47
C PHE A 297 32.49 12.13 11.67
N SER A 298 32.21 13.16 12.47
CA SER A 298 32.99 13.49 13.67
C SER A 298 32.82 12.49 14.81
N ARG A 299 31.69 11.78 14.87
CA ARG A 299 31.51 10.67 15.82
C ARG A 299 32.33 9.45 15.42
N LYS A 300 32.44 9.21 14.11
CA LYS A 300 33.09 8.03 13.55
C LYS A 300 34.59 8.20 13.36
N THR A 301 35.05 9.42 13.11
CA THR A 301 36.45 9.76 12.92
C THR A 301 36.96 10.59 14.09
N VAL A 302 38.22 10.43 14.48
CA VAL A 302 38.86 11.24 15.54
C VAL A 302 39.11 12.70 15.08
N LEU A 303 38.62 13.09 13.90
CA LEU A 303 38.83 14.41 13.34
C LEU A 303 37.83 15.42 13.90
N ARG A 304 38.36 16.56 14.35
CA ARG A 304 37.55 17.74 14.64
C ARG A 304 37.15 18.41 13.33
N ILE A 305 35.86 18.70 13.18
CA ILE A 305 35.34 19.55 12.10
C ILE A 305 35.92 20.96 12.34
N ASP A 306 36.64 21.50 11.36
CA ASP A 306 37.11 22.88 11.41
C ASP A 306 36.05 23.86 10.88
N GLY A 307 36.25 25.15 11.14
CA GLY A 307 35.27 26.18 10.78
C GLY A 307 35.02 26.32 9.27
N SER A 308 35.97 25.92 8.43
CA SER A 308 35.85 25.94 6.96
C SER A 308 34.89 24.88 6.43
N LEU A 309 34.78 23.73 7.10
CA LEU A 309 33.82 22.68 6.70
C LEU A 309 32.37 23.01 7.06
N SER A 310 32.16 23.94 7.99
CA SER A 310 30.82 24.44 8.39
C SER A 310 30.43 25.76 7.72
N GLU A 311 31.29 26.32 6.87
CA GLU A 311 31.12 27.64 6.27
C GLU A 311 29.94 27.63 5.28
N GLY A 312 28.96 28.52 5.47
CA GLY A 312 27.74 28.60 4.64
C GLY A 312 26.53 27.80 5.16
N LEU A 313 26.66 27.04 6.25
CA LEU A 313 25.52 26.41 6.91
C LEU A 313 24.77 27.41 7.80
N ALA A 314 23.44 27.36 7.80
CA ALA A 314 22.62 28.20 8.66
C ALA A 314 22.79 27.93 10.18
N PHE A 315 23.48 26.84 10.55
CA PHE A 315 23.69 26.41 11.94
C PHE A 315 25.18 26.43 12.30
N ASP A 316 25.52 27.07 13.42
CA ASP A 316 26.90 27.12 13.93
C ASP A 316 27.26 25.80 14.61
N ILE A 317 28.05 24.96 13.91
CA ILE A 317 28.50 23.64 14.40
C ILE A 317 29.63 23.80 15.46
N LYS A 318 30.17 25.02 15.66
CA LYS A 318 31.35 25.26 16.49
C LYS A 318 31.15 25.01 17.99
N ASN A 319 29.92 25.02 18.50
CA ASN A 319 29.65 24.85 19.93
C ASN A 319 28.60 23.76 20.16
N ASP A 320 29.08 22.62 20.64
CA ASP A 320 28.33 21.43 21.06
C ASP A 320 27.44 20.77 20.00
N THR A 321 27.89 19.58 19.58
CA THR A 321 27.07 18.55 18.89
C THR A 321 25.75 18.26 19.62
N ALA A 322 25.60 18.62 20.90
CA ALA A 322 24.38 18.50 21.68
C ALA A 322 23.27 19.52 21.32
N TYR A 323 23.60 20.73 20.86
CA TYR A 323 22.61 21.77 20.55
C TYR A 323 21.95 21.57 19.17
N LEU A 324 22.69 21.06 18.19
CA LEU A 324 22.15 20.69 16.88
C LEU A 324 21.18 19.50 16.97
N VAL A 325 21.46 18.53 17.85
CA VAL A 325 20.58 17.37 18.10
C VAL A 325 19.25 17.79 18.71
N SER A 326 19.24 18.75 19.65
CA SER A 326 17.98 19.23 20.26
C SER A 326 17.13 20.06 19.29
N SER A 327 17.76 20.84 18.40
CA SER A 327 17.08 21.64 17.38
C SER A 327 16.53 20.82 16.21
N LEU A 328 17.19 19.71 15.84
CA LEU A 328 16.79 18.88 14.70
C LEU A 328 15.74 17.81 15.05
N TYR A 329 15.75 17.31 16.29
CA TYR A 329 14.91 16.18 16.72
C TYR A 329 13.70 16.56 17.57
N GLY A 330 13.53 17.84 17.92
CA GLY A 330 12.28 18.38 18.45
C GLY A 330 11.64 17.57 19.58
N GLU A 331 12.34 17.38 20.70
CA GLU A 331 11.76 17.35 22.06
C GLU A 331 12.83 17.18 23.14
N HIS A 332 12.49 17.68 24.33
CA HIS A 332 13.30 17.80 25.54
C HIS A 332 14.12 16.54 25.92
N CYS A 333 15.45 16.65 25.89
CA CYS A 333 16.31 15.79 26.70
C CYS A 333 17.04 16.65 27.75
N LEU A 334 16.71 16.38 29.01
CA LEU A 334 17.25 16.99 30.23
C LEU A 334 18.79 16.81 30.35
N PRO A 335 19.47 17.74 31.04
CA PRO A 335 20.91 17.74 31.16
C PRO A 335 21.36 16.60 32.07
N SER A 336 22.16 15.68 31.54
CA SER A 336 22.76 14.61 32.34
C SER A 336 24.27 14.80 32.43
N ARG A 337 24.61 15.60 33.45
CA ARG A 337 25.72 15.44 34.40
C ARG A 337 27.13 15.29 33.86
N ALA A 338 27.89 16.37 34.13
CA ALA A 338 29.26 16.29 34.60
C ALA A 338 29.51 15.09 35.52
N LEU A 339 30.49 14.27 35.17
CA LEU A 339 31.30 13.50 36.11
C LEU A 339 32.75 13.54 35.62
N LEU A 340 33.55 14.27 36.40
CA LEU A 340 34.99 14.18 36.68
C LEU A 340 35.92 13.58 35.61
#